data_AF-R9M4D6-F1
#
_entry.id   AF-R9M4D6-F1
#
_cell.length_a   1.000
_cell.length_b   1.000
_cell.length_c   1.000
_cell.angle_alpha   90.00
_cell.angle_beta   90.00
_cell.angle_gamma   90.00
#
_symmetry.space_group_name_H-M   'P 1'
#
loop_
_entity.id
_entity.type
_entity.pdbx_description
1 polymer ?
#
loop_
_entity_poly.entity_id
_entity_poly.type
_entity_poly.pdbx_seq_one_letter_code
_entity_poly.pdbx_strand_id
1 'polypeptide(L)'
;MLHKITVLLCLTALLCASLTGCREDRREDFSDNDAKPVIYLYPEKEAEVNVRLDYDGELTCTYPAYGEDGWTVTAAPDGTLTDKSGQTYNYLYWEGVSNGDCDFSRGFCVPGENTAAFLEESLEKLGLTRREANEFIVYWLPRMEANAFNLIAFQFDDYASRARLTITPQPDSLLRVFMAWRPLAEPVEIPEQDLPAFQRTGFAAVEWGGTELPFLTAQEAKQLIAPPPARDNDRGGGGDPAGAVLRLAANRNTVLLRWKKHLLGLRLCGSVAGKNGSGNCLQPHQGPRGDQLDHPGNPLARLCALHQRQRPVGEL
;
A
#
# COMPACT_ATOMS: atom_id res chain seq x y z
N MET A 1 22.72 -52.93 -25.33
CA MET A 1 22.29 -51.70 -26.05
C MET A 1 21.01 -51.15 -25.44
N LEU A 2 19.91 -51.93 -25.43
CA LEU A 2 18.61 -51.50 -24.91
C LEU A 2 18.63 -50.98 -23.46
N HIS A 3 19.32 -51.68 -22.55
CA HIS A 3 19.45 -51.26 -21.15
C HIS A 3 20.16 -49.91 -20.96
N LYS A 4 21.13 -49.57 -21.82
CA LYS A 4 21.86 -48.30 -21.75
C LYS A 4 21.01 -47.13 -22.27
N ILE A 5 20.13 -47.40 -23.25
CA ILE A 5 19.18 -46.42 -23.80
C ILE A 5 18.08 -46.11 -22.78
N THR A 6 17.56 -47.13 -22.09
CA THR A 6 16.53 -46.94 -21.05
C THR A 6 17.07 -46.12 -19.87
N VAL A 7 18.30 -46.37 -19.42
CA VAL A 7 18.92 -45.61 -18.33
C VAL A 7 19.16 -44.14 -18.72
N LEU A 8 19.59 -43.89 -19.97
CA LEU A 8 19.80 -42.52 -20.47
C LEU A 8 18.48 -41.74 -20.58
N LEU A 9 17.41 -42.39 -21.06
CA LEU A 9 16.08 -41.78 -21.15
C LEU A 9 15.48 -41.45 -19.77
N CYS A 10 15.68 -42.33 -18.78
CA CYS A 10 15.25 -42.06 -17.41
C CYS A 10 16.05 -40.89 -16.78
N LEU A 11 17.37 -40.84 -17.00
CA LEU A 11 18.21 -39.74 -16.51
C LEU A 11 17.82 -38.39 -17.12
N THR A 12 17.48 -38.33 -18.41
CA THR A 12 17.00 -37.09 -19.04
C THR A 12 15.61 -36.68 -18.56
N ALA A 13 14.71 -37.62 -18.29
CA ALA A 13 13.39 -37.32 -17.74
C ALA A 13 13.48 -36.78 -16.30
N LEU A 14 14.38 -37.31 -15.47
CA LEU A 14 14.66 -36.77 -14.14
C LEU A 14 15.31 -35.38 -14.20
N LEU A 15 16.17 -35.10 -15.17
CA LEU A 15 16.79 -33.79 -15.36
C LEU A 15 15.77 -32.72 -15.82
N CYS A 16 14.82 -33.11 -16.67
CA CYS A 16 13.71 -32.24 -17.08
C CYS A 16 12.72 -31.98 -15.94
N ALA A 17 12.46 -32.97 -15.07
CA ALA A 17 11.63 -32.79 -13.89
C ALA A 17 12.26 -31.83 -12.85
N SER A 18 13.60 -31.76 -12.78
CA SER A 18 14.32 -30.77 -11.98
C SER A 18 14.44 -29.38 -12.60
N LEU A 19 14.07 -29.21 -13.88
CA LEU A 19 14.04 -27.93 -14.61
C LEU A 19 12.62 -27.34 -14.72
N THR A 20 11.58 -28.07 -14.28
CA THR A 20 10.35 -27.45 -13.81
C THR A 20 10.73 -26.66 -12.56
N GLY A 21 11.13 -25.41 -12.78
CA GLY A 21 11.55 -24.51 -11.72
C GLY A 21 10.56 -24.57 -10.58
N CYS A 22 11.11 -24.60 -9.36
CA CYS A 22 10.39 -24.22 -8.18
C CYS A 22 9.73 -22.88 -8.48
N ARG A 23 8.47 -22.90 -8.94
CA ARG A 23 7.56 -21.80 -8.77
C ARG A 23 7.43 -21.77 -7.26
N GLU A 24 8.26 -20.94 -6.63
CA GLU A 24 8.06 -20.57 -5.24
C GLU A 24 6.62 -20.08 -5.21
N ASP A 25 5.74 -20.94 -4.69
CA ASP A 25 4.42 -20.56 -4.21
C ASP A 25 4.69 -19.57 -3.09
N ARG A 26 5.01 -18.35 -3.48
CA ARG A 26 5.03 -17.21 -2.61
C ARG A 26 3.57 -16.89 -2.33
N ARG A 27 2.95 -17.72 -1.49
CA ARG A 27 1.79 -17.31 -0.71
C ARG A 27 2.34 -16.34 0.32
N GLU A 28 2.67 -15.12 -0.14
CA GLU A 28 2.68 -14.00 0.78
C GLU A 28 1.24 -13.92 1.31
N ASP A 29 1.13 -13.78 2.63
CA ASP A 29 -0.12 -13.51 3.29
C ASP A 29 -0.63 -12.19 2.69
N PHE A 30 -1.59 -12.26 1.76
CA PHE A 30 -2.13 -11.11 1.06
C PHE A 30 -3.00 -10.32 2.05
N SER A 31 -2.37 -9.60 2.98
CA SER A 31 -2.97 -8.38 3.49
C SER A 31 -2.96 -7.36 2.36
N ASP A 32 -4.07 -6.64 2.18
CA ASP A 32 -4.16 -5.55 1.20
C ASP A 32 -3.11 -4.49 1.58
N ASN A 33 -1.96 -4.59 0.92
CA ASN A 33 -0.83 -3.72 1.14
C ASN A 33 -1.09 -2.44 0.35
N ASP A 34 -1.28 -1.34 1.06
CA ASP A 34 -1.27 0.00 0.50
C ASP A 34 0.21 0.34 0.24
N ALA A 35 0.64 0.14 -1.00
CA ALA A 35 2.03 0.07 -1.38
C ALA A 35 2.48 1.32 -2.15
N LYS A 36 3.59 1.89 -1.70
CA LYS A 36 4.24 3.09 -2.24
C LYS A 36 3.30 4.30 -2.46
N PRO A 37 2.42 4.68 -1.52
CA PRO A 37 2.04 6.08 -1.42
C PRO A 37 3.27 6.99 -1.29
N VAL A 38 3.44 7.87 -2.28
CA VAL A 38 4.44 8.94 -2.26
C VAL A 38 3.78 10.29 -2.44
N ILE A 39 4.22 11.28 -1.68
CA ILE A 39 3.62 12.62 -1.61
C ILE A 39 4.66 13.66 -2.05
N TYR A 40 4.36 14.35 -3.15
CA TYR A 40 5.10 15.49 -3.66
C TYR A 40 4.43 16.79 -3.24
N LEU A 41 5.25 17.81 -2.94
CA LEU A 41 4.79 19.14 -2.51
C LEU A 41 5.43 20.19 -3.42
N TYR A 42 4.61 21.01 -4.07
CA TYR A 42 5.03 22.03 -5.02
C TYR A 42 4.47 23.42 -4.64
N PRO A 43 4.99 24.06 -3.58
CA PRO A 43 4.57 25.41 -3.23
C PRO A 43 5.08 26.44 -4.25
N GLU A 44 4.44 27.61 -4.34
CA GLU A 44 4.89 28.67 -5.27
C GLU A 44 6.23 29.31 -4.86
N LYS A 45 6.57 29.23 -3.58
CA LYS A 45 7.83 29.69 -2.98
C LYS A 45 8.23 28.68 -1.91
N GLU A 46 9.51 28.70 -1.55
CA GLU A 46 9.98 27.89 -0.44
C GLU A 46 9.13 28.14 0.82
N ALA A 47 8.59 27.07 1.40
CA ALA A 47 7.68 27.14 2.53
C ALA A 47 7.86 25.93 3.46
N GLU A 48 7.69 26.15 4.76
CA GLU A 48 7.54 25.05 5.71
C GLU A 48 6.15 24.42 5.52
N VAL A 49 6.12 23.11 5.38
CA VAL A 49 4.90 22.32 5.20
C VAL A 49 4.87 21.19 6.22
N ASN A 50 3.76 21.07 6.94
CA ASN A 50 3.43 19.94 7.79
C ASN A 50 2.42 19.02 7.08
N VAL A 51 2.69 17.72 7.09
CA VAL A 51 1.85 16.68 6.48
C VAL A 51 1.51 15.63 7.52
N ARG A 52 0.21 15.45 7.79
CA ARG A 52 -0.33 14.44 8.70
C ARG A 52 -1.21 13.46 7.95
N LEU A 53 -0.97 12.19 8.19
CA LEU A 53 -1.73 11.07 7.71
C LEU A 53 -2.50 10.43 8.88
N ASP A 54 -3.82 10.42 8.75
CA ASP A 54 -4.76 9.68 9.60
C ASP A 54 -5.25 8.48 8.82
N TYR A 55 -4.61 7.34 9.06
CA TYR A 55 -4.78 6.11 8.28
C TYR A 55 -5.58 5.08 9.08
N ASP A 56 -6.69 4.61 8.50
CA ASP A 56 -7.51 3.50 8.99
C ASP A 56 -6.85 2.16 8.63
N GLY A 57 -5.69 1.93 9.23
CA GLY A 57 -4.83 0.78 9.00
C GLY A 57 -3.58 0.88 9.86
N GLU A 58 -2.58 0.05 9.56
CA GLU A 58 -1.28 0.09 10.22
C GLU A 58 -0.21 0.54 9.25
N LEU A 59 0.56 1.58 9.61
CA LEU A 59 1.73 2.00 8.84
C LEU A 59 2.86 0.99 9.05
N THR A 60 3.32 0.39 7.96
CA THR A 60 4.38 -0.62 7.97
C THR A 60 5.74 -0.03 7.60
N CYS A 61 5.75 1.09 6.86
CA CYS A 61 6.95 1.82 6.54
C CYS A 61 6.65 3.31 6.34
N THR A 62 7.58 4.17 6.77
CA THR A 62 7.57 5.61 6.46
C THR A 62 8.97 6.09 6.16
N TYR A 63 9.11 7.00 5.19
CA TYR A 63 10.38 7.66 4.91
C TYR A 63 10.14 9.09 4.39
N PRO A 64 10.71 10.13 5.01
CA PRO A 64 11.45 10.15 6.28
C PRO A 64 10.66 9.53 7.45
N ALA A 65 11.30 9.33 8.59
CA ALA A 65 10.61 8.77 9.76
C ALA A 65 9.39 9.63 10.12
N TYR A 66 8.23 9.00 10.29
CA TYR A 66 6.99 9.68 10.67
C TYR A 66 6.98 10.02 12.16
N GLY A 67 6.84 11.31 12.48
CA GLY A 67 6.77 11.80 13.86
C GLY A 67 5.34 11.82 14.42
N GLU A 68 5.21 12.11 15.73
CA GLU A 68 3.90 12.24 16.41
C GLU A 68 3.00 13.32 15.75
N ASP A 69 3.62 14.36 15.20
CA ASP A 69 2.96 15.45 14.49
C ASP A 69 3.03 15.34 12.95
N GLY A 70 3.37 14.16 12.46
CA GLY A 70 3.58 13.89 11.04
C GLY A 70 4.95 14.33 10.52
N TRP A 71 5.03 14.58 9.21
CA TRP A 71 6.26 15.11 8.59
C TRP A 71 6.23 16.64 8.60
N THR A 72 7.34 17.26 8.98
CA THR A 72 7.54 18.71 8.80
C THR A 72 8.80 18.91 7.98
N VAL A 73 8.64 19.53 6.81
CA VAL A 73 9.71 19.76 5.83
C VAL A 73 9.63 21.18 5.28
N THR A 74 10.76 21.73 4.85
CA THR A 74 10.78 22.88 3.94
C THR A 74 10.66 22.36 2.51
N ALA A 75 9.59 22.71 1.82
CA ALA A 75 9.34 22.33 0.43
C ALA A 75 9.72 23.48 -0.51
N ALA A 76 10.49 23.17 -1.56
CA ALA A 76 10.84 24.11 -2.62
C ALA A 76 9.93 23.94 -3.84
N PRO A 77 9.78 24.96 -4.72
CA PRO A 77 8.91 24.88 -5.90
C PRO A 77 9.24 23.76 -6.90
N ASP A 78 10.47 23.24 -6.88
CA ASP A 78 10.90 22.13 -7.75
C ASP A 78 10.54 20.74 -7.19
N GLY A 79 9.91 20.69 -6.01
CA GLY A 79 9.53 19.46 -5.31
C GLY A 79 10.60 18.93 -4.34
N THR A 80 11.74 19.60 -4.21
CA THR A 80 12.75 19.23 -3.22
C THR A 80 12.23 19.50 -1.81
N LEU A 81 12.29 18.49 -0.95
CA LEU A 81 11.92 18.57 0.46
C LEU A 81 13.19 18.54 1.31
N THR A 82 13.27 19.40 2.32
CA THR A 82 14.41 19.44 3.26
C THR A 82 13.91 19.30 4.69
N ASP A 83 14.48 18.37 5.46
CA ASP A 83 14.16 18.26 6.88
C ASP A 83 14.96 19.25 7.75
N LYS A 84 14.66 19.27 9.06
CA LYS A 84 15.35 20.14 10.04
C LYS A 84 16.85 19.86 10.17
N SER A 85 17.33 18.70 9.74
CA SER A 85 18.75 18.33 9.74
C SER A 85 19.48 18.77 8.46
N GLY A 86 18.76 19.29 7.47
CA GLY A 86 19.29 19.67 6.16
C GLY A 86 19.34 18.51 5.16
N GLN A 87 18.78 17.34 5.49
CA GLN A 87 18.70 16.23 4.55
C GLN A 87 17.59 16.49 3.54
N THR A 88 17.89 16.23 2.26
CA THR A 88 16.96 16.42 1.15
C THR A 88 16.28 15.12 0.72
N TYR A 89 15.06 15.27 0.21
CA TYR A 89 14.19 14.19 -0.28
C TYR A 89 13.40 14.67 -1.51
N ASN A 90 12.98 13.71 -2.34
CA ASN A 90 12.13 14.00 -3.51
C ASN A 90 10.62 13.97 -3.20
N TYR A 91 10.23 13.26 -2.14
CA TYR A 91 8.84 13.03 -1.74
C TYR A 91 8.81 12.46 -0.31
N LEU A 92 7.67 12.57 0.36
CA LEU A 92 7.35 11.80 1.55
C LEU A 92 6.82 10.43 1.11
N TYR A 93 7.11 9.38 1.87
CA TYR A 93 6.76 8.01 1.51
C TYR A 93 6.13 7.30 2.70
N TRP A 94 5.11 6.50 2.41
CA TRP A 94 4.57 5.55 3.37
C TRP A 94 4.12 4.26 2.70
N GLU A 95 4.05 3.19 3.49
CA GLU A 95 3.37 1.94 3.19
C GLU A 95 2.53 1.54 4.40
N GLY A 96 1.46 0.82 4.15
CA GLY A 96 0.62 0.31 5.22
C GLY A 96 -0.17 -0.92 4.83
N VAL A 97 -0.87 -1.46 5.81
CA VAL A 97 -1.85 -2.53 5.63
C VAL A 97 -3.21 -2.03 6.06
N SER A 98 -4.23 -2.31 5.27
CA SER A 98 -5.61 -2.06 5.66
C SER A 98 -6.49 -3.27 5.30
N ASN A 99 -7.75 -3.22 5.72
CA ASN A 99 -8.77 -4.17 5.27
C ASN A 99 -9.82 -3.42 4.41
N GLY A 100 -9.36 -2.43 3.65
CA GLY A 100 -10.23 -1.58 2.84
C GLY A 100 -10.64 -2.27 1.55
N ASP A 101 -11.94 -2.40 1.32
CA ASP A 101 -12.43 -2.88 0.03
C ASP A 101 -12.07 -1.87 -1.08
N CYS A 102 -11.79 -2.40 -2.27
CA CYS A 102 -11.56 -1.61 -3.48
C CYS A 102 -12.76 -1.73 -4.42
N ASP A 103 -13.20 -0.61 -4.99
CA ASP A 103 -14.29 -0.59 -5.95
C ASP A 103 -13.79 -0.95 -7.36
N PHE A 104 -14.39 -2.00 -7.92
CA PHE A 104 -14.18 -2.46 -9.31
C PHE A 104 -15.49 -2.42 -10.13
N SER A 105 -16.48 -1.65 -9.69
CA SER A 105 -17.73 -1.43 -10.43
C SER A 105 -17.50 -0.75 -11.79
N ARG A 106 -16.44 0.06 -11.88
CA ARG A 106 -15.92 0.67 -13.11
C ARG A 106 -14.40 0.54 -13.11
N GLY A 107 -13.81 0.39 -14.29
CA GLY A 107 -12.37 0.20 -14.41
C GLY A 107 -11.98 -0.21 -15.82
N PHE A 108 -10.88 -0.97 -15.91
CA PHE A 108 -10.27 -1.36 -17.16
C PHE A 108 -9.79 -2.82 -17.08
N CYS A 109 -9.96 -3.57 -18.16
CA CYS A 109 -9.35 -4.88 -18.33
C CYS A 109 -8.29 -4.79 -19.43
N VAL A 110 -7.01 -4.79 -19.04
CA VAL A 110 -5.90 -4.44 -19.92
C VAL A 110 -4.98 -5.65 -20.11
N PRO A 111 -4.65 -6.07 -21.34
CA PRO A 111 -3.64 -7.09 -21.57
C PRO A 111 -2.30 -6.69 -20.93
N GLY A 112 -1.56 -7.65 -20.36
CA GLY A 112 -0.27 -7.36 -19.70
C GLY A 112 0.68 -6.57 -20.61
N GLU A 113 0.83 -7.01 -21.86
CA GLU A 113 1.66 -6.38 -22.89
C GLU A 113 1.29 -4.92 -23.21
N ASN A 114 0.04 -4.52 -22.97
CA ASN A 114 -0.46 -3.17 -23.23
C ASN A 114 -0.46 -2.28 -21.98
N THR A 115 -0.05 -2.81 -20.82
CA THR A 115 -0.15 -2.10 -19.53
C THR A 115 0.69 -0.82 -19.51
N ALA A 116 1.87 -0.82 -20.13
CA ALA A 116 2.73 0.36 -20.17
C ALA A 116 2.02 1.55 -20.84
N ALA A 117 1.54 1.35 -22.07
CA ALA A 117 0.83 2.38 -22.84
C ALA A 117 -0.44 2.84 -22.12
N PHE A 118 -1.19 1.91 -21.53
CA PHE A 118 -2.38 2.23 -20.74
C PHE A 118 -2.06 3.14 -19.53
N LEU A 119 -1.00 2.82 -18.78
CA LEU A 119 -0.60 3.62 -17.62
C LEU A 119 -0.09 5.00 -18.04
N GLU A 120 0.70 5.10 -19.11
CA GLU A 120 1.16 6.37 -19.65
C GLU A 120 -0.02 7.30 -19.98
N GLU A 121 -1.00 6.79 -20.74
CA GLU A 121 -2.19 7.56 -21.13
C GLU A 121 -3.08 7.91 -19.93
N SER A 122 -3.35 6.94 -19.04
CA SER A 122 -4.28 7.13 -17.91
C SER A 122 -3.74 8.11 -16.88
N LEU A 123 -2.43 8.03 -16.55
CA LEU A 123 -1.80 8.91 -15.57
C LEU A 123 -1.67 10.33 -16.11
N GLU A 124 -1.40 10.50 -17.41
CA GLU A 124 -1.43 11.81 -18.07
C GLU A 124 -2.84 12.42 -18.01
N LYS A 125 -3.89 11.64 -18.33
CA LYS A 125 -5.30 12.09 -18.23
C LYS A 125 -5.66 12.53 -16.81
N LEU A 126 -5.20 11.81 -15.79
CA LEU A 126 -5.39 12.14 -14.38
C LEU A 126 -4.60 13.39 -13.95
N GLY A 127 -3.66 13.86 -14.76
CA GLY A 127 -2.90 15.09 -14.54
C GLY A 127 -1.58 14.89 -13.79
N LEU A 128 -1.05 13.65 -13.72
CA LEU A 128 0.33 13.42 -13.26
C LEU A 128 1.32 14.05 -14.24
N THR A 129 2.42 14.58 -13.71
CA THR A 129 3.54 14.99 -14.57
C THR A 129 4.30 13.76 -15.08
N ARG A 130 5.07 13.92 -16.16
CA ARG A 130 5.93 12.84 -16.68
C ARG A 130 6.87 12.26 -15.62
N ARG A 131 7.38 13.09 -14.70
CA ARG A 131 8.26 12.64 -13.61
C ARG A 131 7.51 11.71 -12.65
N GLU A 132 6.35 12.15 -12.18
CA GLU A 132 5.51 11.39 -11.25
C GLU A 132 5.02 10.08 -11.90
N ALA A 133 4.52 10.17 -13.14
CA ALA A 133 4.03 9.01 -13.88
C ALA A 133 5.13 7.97 -14.15
N ASN A 134 6.35 8.41 -14.49
CA ASN A 134 7.48 7.49 -14.69
C ASN A 134 7.80 6.71 -13.40
N GLU A 135 7.83 7.36 -12.24
CA GLU A 135 8.12 6.68 -10.97
C GLU A 135 7.01 5.71 -10.54
N PHE A 136 5.75 6.04 -10.88
CA PHE A 136 4.60 5.15 -10.73
C PHE A 136 4.77 3.90 -11.61
N ILE A 137 5.02 4.09 -12.90
CA ILE A 137 5.13 3.02 -13.89
C ILE A 137 6.31 2.09 -13.55
N VAL A 138 7.47 2.64 -13.23
CA VAL A 138 8.67 1.85 -12.86
C VAL A 138 8.41 0.94 -11.65
N TYR A 139 7.53 1.34 -10.74
CA TYR A 139 7.18 0.50 -9.60
C TYR A 139 6.15 -0.58 -9.98
N TRP A 140 5.06 -0.21 -10.66
CA TRP A 140 3.94 -1.11 -10.88
C TRP A 140 4.09 -2.01 -12.12
N LEU A 141 4.60 -1.48 -13.24
CA LEU A 141 4.65 -2.19 -14.53
C LEU A 141 5.33 -3.57 -14.45
N PRO A 142 6.48 -3.75 -13.78
CA PRO A 142 7.15 -5.06 -13.72
C PRO A 142 6.31 -6.18 -13.06
N ARG A 143 5.28 -5.81 -12.29
CA ARG A 143 4.34 -6.75 -11.65
C ARG A 143 3.15 -7.09 -12.53
N MET A 144 2.90 -6.25 -13.55
CA MET A 144 1.68 -6.28 -14.35
C MET A 144 1.91 -6.75 -15.79
N GLU A 145 3.09 -6.47 -16.37
CA GLU A 145 3.35 -6.66 -17.79
C GLU A 145 3.36 -8.14 -18.23
N ALA A 146 3.72 -9.04 -17.30
CA ALA A 146 3.78 -10.49 -17.55
C ALA A 146 2.43 -11.19 -17.37
N ASN A 147 1.40 -10.50 -16.86
CA ASN A 147 0.07 -11.07 -16.67
C ASN A 147 -0.65 -11.21 -18.03
N ALA A 148 -1.57 -12.17 -18.14
CA ALA A 148 -2.41 -12.25 -19.35
C ALA A 148 -3.27 -10.99 -19.48
N PHE A 149 -3.97 -10.64 -18.40
CA PHE A 149 -4.74 -9.41 -18.26
C PHE A 149 -4.61 -8.86 -16.84
N ASN A 150 -4.83 -7.56 -16.70
CA ASN A 150 -4.92 -6.84 -15.44
C ASN A 150 -6.30 -6.19 -15.35
N LEU A 151 -7.04 -6.47 -14.27
CA LEU A 151 -8.20 -5.67 -13.89
C LEU A 151 -7.71 -4.50 -13.07
N ILE A 152 -7.98 -3.27 -13.52
CA ILE A 152 -7.44 -2.04 -12.93
C ILE A 152 -8.59 -1.08 -12.64
N ALA A 153 -8.58 -0.48 -11.44
CA ALA A 153 -9.49 0.60 -11.06
C ALA A 153 -8.78 1.63 -10.18
N PHE A 154 -8.94 2.91 -10.50
CA PHE A 154 -8.39 4.00 -9.68
C PHE A 154 -9.36 4.33 -8.54
N GLN A 155 -8.87 4.29 -7.32
CA GLN A 155 -9.65 4.54 -6.10
C GLN A 155 -9.58 6.02 -5.75
N PHE A 156 -10.74 6.64 -5.50
CA PHE A 156 -10.86 8.04 -5.14
C PHE A 156 -11.37 8.19 -3.69
N ASP A 157 -12.67 8.43 -3.50
CA ASP A 157 -13.26 8.74 -2.20
C ASP A 157 -13.04 7.63 -1.15
N ASP A 158 -13.14 6.36 -1.55
CA ASP A 158 -12.93 5.21 -0.66
C ASP A 158 -11.51 5.18 -0.11
N TYR A 159 -10.51 5.43 -0.96
CA TYR A 159 -9.11 5.54 -0.52
C TYR A 159 -8.90 6.80 0.33
N ALA A 160 -9.42 7.95 -0.12
CA ALA A 160 -9.21 9.23 0.55
C ALA A 160 -9.82 9.27 1.96
N SER A 161 -10.91 8.55 2.18
CA SER A 161 -11.56 8.41 3.48
C SER A 161 -10.77 7.53 4.46
N ARG A 162 -10.09 6.49 3.97
CA ARG A 162 -9.24 5.58 4.78
C ARG A 162 -7.88 6.18 5.08
N ALA A 163 -7.27 6.88 4.13
CA ALA A 163 -5.98 7.54 4.29
C ALA A 163 -6.18 9.05 4.27
N ARG A 164 -6.68 9.65 5.37
CA ARG A 164 -6.97 11.09 5.39
C ARG A 164 -5.68 11.89 5.49
N LEU A 165 -5.45 12.74 4.50
CA LEU A 165 -4.25 13.59 4.42
C LEU A 165 -4.60 15.02 4.82
N THR A 166 -3.89 15.54 5.83
CA THR A 166 -3.96 16.95 6.24
C THR A 166 -2.62 17.60 5.95
N ILE A 167 -2.61 18.65 5.13
CA ILE A 167 -1.42 19.40 4.74
C ILE A 167 -1.59 20.86 5.21
N THR A 168 -0.57 21.39 5.89
CA THR A 168 -0.53 22.78 6.38
C THR A 168 0.75 23.47 5.90
N PRO A 169 0.69 24.62 5.19
CA PRO A 169 -0.52 25.30 4.73
C PRO A 169 -1.35 24.43 3.79
N GLN A 170 -2.66 24.70 3.71
CA GLN A 170 -3.53 23.93 2.82
C GLN A 170 -3.12 24.16 1.36
N PRO A 171 -2.91 23.10 0.55
CA PRO A 171 -2.63 23.25 -0.87
C PRO A 171 -3.86 23.79 -1.59
N ASP A 172 -3.63 24.63 -2.59
CA ASP A 172 -4.67 25.14 -3.48
C ASP A 172 -5.20 24.03 -4.42
N SER A 173 -4.39 23.01 -4.67
CA SER A 173 -4.78 21.83 -5.47
C SER A 173 -4.15 20.54 -4.92
N LEU A 174 -4.97 19.49 -4.78
CA LEU A 174 -4.54 18.18 -4.27
C LEU A 174 -4.98 17.07 -5.24
N LEU A 175 -4.01 16.35 -5.81
CA LEU A 175 -4.24 15.15 -6.61
C LEU A 175 -3.90 13.92 -5.77
N ARG A 176 -4.79 12.94 -5.74
CA ARG A 176 -4.55 11.64 -5.10
C ARG A 176 -4.94 10.52 -6.05
N VAL A 177 -3.95 9.75 -6.51
CA VAL A 177 -4.14 8.66 -7.46
C VAL A 177 -3.75 7.34 -6.79
N PHE A 178 -4.73 6.51 -6.47
CA PHE A 178 -4.47 5.21 -5.86
C PHE A 178 -4.98 4.10 -6.77
N MET A 179 -4.09 3.30 -7.36
CA MET A 179 -4.47 2.24 -8.28
C MET A 179 -4.68 0.92 -7.55
N ALA A 180 -5.88 0.37 -7.59
CA ALA A 180 -6.12 -1.02 -7.25
C ALA A 180 -6.06 -1.87 -8.52
N TRP A 181 -5.35 -2.99 -8.47
CA TRP A 181 -5.32 -3.91 -9.59
C TRP A 181 -5.21 -5.37 -9.15
N ARG A 182 -5.59 -6.28 -10.04
CA ARG A 182 -5.41 -7.72 -9.86
C ARG A 182 -5.20 -8.45 -11.18
N PRO A 183 -4.41 -9.54 -11.20
CA PRO A 183 -4.20 -10.34 -12.41
C PRO A 183 -5.44 -11.16 -12.76
N LEU A 184 -5.67 -11.33 -14.06
CA LEU A 184 -6.71 -12.18 -14.63
C LEU A 184 -6.12 -13.12 -15.68
N ALA A 185 -6.68 -14.33 -15.78
CA ALA A 185 -6.29 -15.30 -16.82
C ALA A 185 -6.97 -15.05 -18.16
N GLU A 186 -8.14 -14.42 -18.15
CA GLU A 186 -9.00 -14.17 -19.30
C GLU A 186 -9.59 -12.76 -19.20
N PRO A 187 -9.92 -12.12 -20.34
CA PRO A 187 -10.48 -10.78 -20.32
C PRO A 187 -11.90 -10.79 -19.76
N VAL A 188 -12.29 -9.67 -19.16
CA VAL A 188 -13.65 -9.40 -18.70
C VAL A 188 -14.12 -8.06 -19.21
N GLU A 189 -15.41 -7.98 -19.52
CA GLU A 189 -16.08 -6.71 -19.81
C GLU A 189 -16.31 -5.96 -18.49
N ILE A 190 -15.86 -4.71 -18.43
CA ILE A 190 -16.03 -3.82 -17.30
C ILE A 190 -16.46 -2.44 -17.83
N PRO A 191 -17.42 -1.75 -17.20
CA PRO A 191 -17.73 -0.38 -17.56
C PRO A 191 -16.49 0.51 -17.37
N GLU A 192 -16.13 1.25 -18.41
CA GLU A 192 -14.97 2.15 -18.37
C GLU A 192 -15.10 3.16 -17.23
N GLN A 193 -14.02 3.35 -16.47
CA GLN A 193 -13.97 4.34 -15.41
C GLN A 193 -13.66 5.74 -15.96
N ASP A 194 -14.38 6.75 -15.48
CA ASP A 194 -14.07 8.14 -15.79
C ASP A 194 -12.80 8.57 -15.04
N LEU A 195 -11.85 9.16 -15.77
CA LEU A 195 -10.60 9.69 -15.22
C LEU A 195 -10.68 11.23 -15.21
N PRO A 196 -11.09 11.85 -14.08
CA PRO A 196 -11.23 13.30 -14.02
C PRO A 196 -9.86 13.99 -14.12
N ALA A 197 -9.76 14.94 -15.05
CA ALA A 197 -8.53 15.70 -15.24
C ALA A 197 -8.27 16.65 -14.05
N PHE A 198 -7.06 16.58 -13.50
CA PHE A 198 -6.61 17.45 -12.43
C PHE A 198 -5.96 18.74 -12.98
N GLN A 199 -6.30 19.88 -12.39
CA GLN A 199 -5.67 21.17 -12.70
C GLN A 199 -4.78 21.60 -11.54
N ARG A 200 -3.50 21.82 -11.86
CA ARG A 200 -2.51 22.33 -10.91
C ARG A 200 -2.64 23.85 -10.80
N THR A 201 -2.96 24.32 -9.59
CA THR A 201 -3.06 25.74 -9.27
C THR A 201 -2.37 26.01 -7.93
N GLY A 202 -1.69 27.15 -7.82
CA GLY A 202 -1.04 27.59 -6.57
C GLY A 202 -0.08 26.55 -5.98
N PHE A 203 -0.13 26.39 -4.66
CA PHE A 203 0.52 25.27 -4.00
C PHE A 203 -0.19 23.96 -4.36
N ALA A 204 0.48 23.13 -5.17
CA ALA A 204 0.00 21.81 -5.55
C ALA A 204 0.63 20.71 -4.68
N ALA A 205 -0.20 19.77 -4.22
CA ALA A 205 0.25 18.52 -3.61
C ALA A 205 -0.23 17.33 -4.45
N VAL A 206 0.63 16.33 -4.62
CA VAL A 206 0.31 15.13 -5.40
C VAL A 206 0.68 13.91 -4.60
N GLU A 207 -0.27 13.01 -4.40
CA GLU A 207 -0.02 11.67 -3.91
C GLU A 207 -0.34 10.65 -5.00
N TRP A 208 0.53 9.67 -5.17
CA TRP A 208 0.16 8.45 -5.88
C TRP A 208 0.61 7.21 -5.11
N GLY A 209 -0.15 6.12 -5.27
CA GLY A 209 0.12 4.82 -4.67
C GLY A 209 -0.74 3.73 -5.32
N GLY A 210 -0.80 2.57 -4.70
CA GLY A 210 -1.72 1.53 -5.15
C GLY A 210 -1.69 0.27 -4.31
N THR A 211 -2.46 -0.72 -4.74
CA THR A 211 -2.50 -2.04 -4.12
C THR A 211 -2.65 -3.12 -5.18
N GLU A 212 -1.92 -4.21 -4.98
CA GLU A 212 -2.06 -5.45 -5.74
C GLU A 212 -2.96 -6.40 -4.95
N LEU A 213 -4.05 -6.83 -5.58
CA LEU A 213 -5.03 -7.73 -4.99
C LEU A 213 -4.91 -9.14 -5.60
N PRO A 214 -5.35 -10.18 -4.88
CA PRO A 214 -5.26 -11.54 -5.36
C PRO A 214 -5.92 -11.77 -6.73
N PHE A 215 -5.33 -12.71 -7.47
CA PHE A 215 -5.84 -13.22 -8.75
C PHE A 215 -7.34 -13.58 -8.68
N LEU A 216 -8.07 -13.30 -9.76
CA LEU A 216 -9.43 -13.79 -9.98
C LEU A 216 -9.55 -14.60 -11.27
N THR A 217 -10.42 -15.61 -11.24
CA THR A 217 -10.99 -16.18 -12.45
C THR A 217 -11.92 -15.18 -13.14
N ALA A 218 -12.18 -15.35 -14.44
CA ALA A 218 -13.15 -14.52 -15.15
C ALA A 218 -14.55 -14.55 -14.53
N GLN A 219 -14.94 -15.67 -13.92
CA GLN A 219 -16.24 -15.79 -13.28
C GLN A 219 -16.32 -14.99 -11.97
N GLU A 220 -15.27 -15.03 -11.15
CA GLU A 220 -15.21 -14.23 -9.92
C GLU A 220 -15.11 -12.74 -10.25
N ALA A 221 -14.34 -12.37 -11.27
CA ALA A 221 -14.26 -10.99 -11.75
C ALA A 221 -15.63 -10.48 -12.24
N LYS A 222 -16.39 -11.28 -13.01
CA LYS A 222 -17.76 -10.92 -13.41
C LYS A 222 -18.69 -10.73 -12.21
N GLN A 223 -18.53 -11.50 -11.15
CA GLN A 223 -19.33 -11.34 -9.93
C GLN A 223 -18.94 -10.08 -9.15
N LEU A 224 -17.65 -9.74 -9.12
CA LEU A 224 -17.14 -8.52 -8.50
C LEU A 224 -17.61 -7.25 -9.22
N ILE A 225 -17.60 -7.26 -10.55
CA ILE A 225 -17.99 -6.12 -11.40
C ILE A 225 -19.51 -5.93 -11.42
N ALA A 226 -20.28 -7.01 -11.24
CA ALA A 226 -21.73 -6.94 -11.31
C ALA A 226 -22.29 -6.00 -10.24
N PRO A 227 -23.22 -5.08 -10.60
CA PRO A 227 -23.88 -4.25 -9.61
C PRO A 227 -24.61 -5.14 -8.59
N PRO A 228 -24.68 -4.72 -7.31
CA PRO A 228 -25.39 -5.48 -6.31
C PRO A 228 -26.83 -5.72 -6.77
N PRO A 229 -27.41 -6.92 -6.53
CA PRO A 229 -28.75 -7.23 -7.00
C PRO A 229 -29.72 -6.18 -6.47
N ALA A 230 -30.58 -5.67 -7.36
CA ALA A 230 -31.63 -4.73 -6.98
C ALA A 230 -32.41 -5.33 -5.80
N ARG A 231 -32.54 -4.58 -4.70
CA ARG A 231 -33.41 -5.00 -3.61
C ARG A 231 -34.83 -5.06 -4.17
N ASP A 232 -35.38 -6.26 -4.20
CA ASP A 232 -36.77 -6.52 -4.58
C ASP A 232 -37.68 -5.80 -3.57
N ASN A 233 -37.97 -4.54 -3.82
CA ASN A 233 -38.87 -3.71 -3.02
C ASN A 233 -40.33 -3.91 -3.46
N ASP A 234 -40.67 -5.13 -3.85
CA ASP A 234 -42.02 -5.45 -4.28
C ASP A 234 -42.43 -6.87 -3.86
N ARG A 235 -42.57 -7.07 -2.54
CA ARG A 235 -43.63 -7.94 -1.98
C ARG A 235 -44.15 -7.30 -0.70
N GLY A 236 -45.36 -6.75 -0.79
CA GLY A 236 -46.12 -6.29 0.36
C GLY A 236 -46.24 -7.37 1.43
N GLY A 237 -46.03 -6.95 2.68
CA GLY A 237 -46.22 -7.76 3.86
C GLY A 237 -45.84 -6.95 5.10
N GLY A 238 -46.83 -6.35 5.74
CA GLY A 238 -46.63 -5.61 6.99
C GLY A 238 -45.98 -6.49 8.05
N GLY A 239 -44.92 -5.98 8.68
CA GLY A 239 -44.21 -6.66 9.76
C GLY A 239 -43.18 -5.74 10.42
N ASP A 240 -43.57 -5.22 11.59
CA ASP A 240 -42.77 -4.82 12.76
C ASP A 240 -41.33 -4.25 12.56
N PRO A 241 -41.04 -2.97 12.88
CA PRO A 241 -39.75 -2.32 12.65
C PRO A 241 -38.60 -2.76 13.59
N ALA A 242 -38.79 -3.74 14.47
CA ALA A 242 -37.77 -4.16 15.43
C ALA A 242 -36.75 -5.21 14.91
N GLY A 243 -36.90 -5.74 13.70
CA GLY A 243 -36.07 -6.85 13.18
C GLY A 243 -34.85 -6.47 12.31
N ALA A 244 -34.71 -5.21 11.90
CA ALA A 244 -33.77 -4.82 10.83
C ALA A 244 -32.33 -4.54 11.30
N VAL A 245 -32.06 -4.49 12.61
CA VAL A 245 -30.74 -4.13 13.17
C VAL A 245 -29.80 -5.33 13.37
N LEU A 246 -30.28 -6.57 13.21
CA LEU A 246 -29.49 -7.77 13.58
C LEU A 246 -28.86 -8.57 12.43
N ARG A 247 -28.98 -8.14 11.16
CA ARG A 247 -28.44 -8.91 10.02
C ARG A 247 -27.17 -8.37 9.34
N LEU A 248 -26.65 -7.22 9.78
CA LEU A 248 -25.33 -6.71 9.35
C LEU A 248 -24.16 -7.16 10.25
N ALA A 249 -24.44 -7.90 11.33
CA ALA A 249 -23.40 -8.38 12.27
C ALA A 249 -22.95 -9.85 12.03
N ALA A 250 -23.56 -10.56 11.08
CA ALA A 250 -23.36 -12.01 10.94
C ALA A 250 -22.13 -12.43 10.09
N ASN A 251 -21.42 -11.49 9.45
CA ASN A 251 -20.17 -11.81 8.73
C ASN A 251 -18.90 -11.23 9.39
N ARG A 252 -18.98 -10.78 10.65
CA ARG A 252 -17.84 -10.25 11.44
C ARG A 252 -17.31 -11.22 12.50
N ASN A 253 -17.74 -12.49 12.53
CA ASN A 253 -17.55 -13.36 13.70
C ASN A 253 -16.79 -14.68 13.48
N THR A 254 -16.01 -14.81 12.41
CA THR A 254 -15.20 -16.04 12.19
C THR A 254 -13.75 -15.93 12.71
N VAL A 255 -13.28 -14.76 13.15
CA VAL A 255 -11.88 -14.57 13.59
C VAL A 255 -11.73 -14.49 15.12
N LEU A 256 -12.77 -14.07 15.87
CA LEU A 256 -12.70 -13.93 17.33
C LEU A 256 -12.69 -15.24 18.13
N LEU A 257 -12.91 -16.39 17.49
CA LEU A 257 -12.93 -17.71 18.15
C LEU A 257 -11.55 -18.39 18.23
N ARG A 258 -10.49 -17.83 17.64
CA ARG A 258 -9.14 -18.43 17.69
C ARG A 258 -8.22 -17.90 18.80
N TRP A 259 -8.55 -16.77 19.43
CA TRP A 259 -7.71 -16.13 20.45
C TRP A 259 -8.11 -16.41 21.91
N LYS A 260 -9.26 -17.06 22.15
CA LYS A 260 -9.74 -17.33 23.53
C LYS A 260 -9.19 -18.61 24.18
N LYS A 261 -8.23 -19.30 23.56
CA LYS A 261 -7.67 -20.57 24.07
C LYS A 261 -6.31 -20.48 24.79
N HIS A 262 -5.72 -19.29 24.97
CA HIS A 262 -4.39 -19.17 25.61
C HIS A 262 -4.27 -18.29 26.87
N LEU A 263 -5.39 -17.86 27.49
CA LEU A 263 -5.33 -17.07 28.73
C LEU A 263 -6.23 -17.60 29.86
N LEU A 264 -6.18 -18.90 30.13
CA LEU A 264 -6.57 -19.45 31.43
C LEU A 264 -5.42 -20.30 32.00
N GLY A 265 -4.63 -19.68 32.87
CA GLY A 265 -3.54 -20.32 33.61
C GLY A 265 -3.07 -19.43 34.77
N LEU A 266 -4.00 -19.02 35.63
CA LEU A 266 -3.70 -18.32 36.88
C LEU A 266 -3.65 -19.33 38.04
N ARG A 267 -2.55 -19.32 38.81
CA ARG A 267 -2.48 -19.51 40.28
C ARG A 267 -1.01 -19.29 40.70
N LEU A 268 -0.69 -18.17 41.37
CA LEU A 268 -0.83 -17.86 42.81
C LEU A 268 0.29 -18.46 43.70
N CYS A 269 1.18 -17.58 44.18
CA CYS A 269 1.72 -17.45 45.54
C CYS A 269 2.79 -16.34 45.46
N GLY A 270 3.01 -15.40 46.37
CA GLY A 270 2.55 -15.14 47.73
C GLY A 270 3.50 -14.06 48.30
N SER A 271 2.93 -13.11 49.03
CA SER A 271 3.51 -11.96 49.76
C SER A 271 4.91 -12.14 50.39
N VAL A 272 5.70 -11.05 50.53
CA VAL A 272 6.04 -10.42 51.82
C VAL A 272 6.98 -9.20 51.67
N ALA A 273 6.75 -8.24 52.56
CA ALA A 273 7.31 -6.90 52.78
C ALA A 273 8.84 -6.74 52.91
N GLY A 274 9.31 -5.49 52.74
CA GLY A 274 10.65 -5.05 53.15
C GLY A 274 10.86 -3.55 53.05
N LYS A 275 11.01 -2.89 54.19
CA LYS A 275 11.15 -1.44 54.44
C LYS A 275 12.51 -0.82 54.05
N ASN A 276 12.49 0.51 53.98
CA ASN A 276 13.51 1.52 54.38
C ASN A 276 14.59 1.97 53.36
N GLY A 277 14.77 3.30 53.32
CA GLY A 277 16.11 3.89 53.45
C GLY A 277 16.57 4.89 52.37
N SER A 278 16.29 6.17 52.61
CA SER A 278 17.22 7.33 52.53
C SER A 278 18.45 7.31 51.60
N GLY A 279 18.68 8.44 50.90
CA GLY A 279 20.01 9.05 50.84
C GLY A 279 20.58 9.40 49.46
N ASN A 280 20.42 10.68 49.12
CA ASN A 280 21.16 11.59 48.24
C ASN A 280 22.44 11.18 47.47
N CYS A 281 22.56 11.88 46.33
CA CYS A 281 23.76 12.38 45.64
C CYS A 281 24.61 11.42 44.82
N LEU A 282 24.43 11.45 43.49
CA LEU A 282 25.50 11.25 42.51
C LEU A 282 25.22 12.05 41.21
N GLN A 283 26.14 12.95 40.88
CA GLN A 283 26.58 13.28 39.52
C GLN A 283 28.12 13.47 39.60
N PRO A 284 28.92 13.17 38.56
CA PRO A 284 28.64 13.56 37.17
C PRO A 284 29.03 12.57 36.05
N HIS A 285 28.55 12.90 34.84
CA HIS A 285 29.09 12.60 33.51
C HIS A 285 29.59 11.17 33.21
N GLN A 286 28.81 10.43 32.40
CA GLN A 286 29.20 9.92 31.07
C GLN A 286 27.92 9.68 30.25
N GLY A 287 27.79 10.31 29.08
CA GLY A 287 26.67 10.07 28.17
C GLY A 287 26.85 8.74 27.43
N PRO A 288 25.80 7.93 27.22
CA PRO A 288 25.92 6.76 26.37
C PRO A 288 25.70 7.17 24.92
N ARG A 289 26.64 6.76 24.07
CA ARG A 289 26.46 6.65 22.62
C ARG A 289 25.21 5.79 22.40
N GLY A 290 24.22 6.33 21.69
CA GLY A 290 23.10 5.56 21.21
C GLY A 290 23.59 4.64 20.11
N ASP A 291 23.83 3.38 20.44
CA ASP A 291 23.90 2.31 19.45
C ASP A 291 22.50 2.19 18.84
N GLN A 292 22.41 2.57 17.57
CA GLN A 292 21.24 2.40 16.74
C GLN A 292 21.05 0.89 16.51
N LEU A 293 20.08 0.31 17.21
CA LEU A 293 19.63 -1.05 16.95
C LEU A 293 19.00 -1.07 15.56
N ASP A 294 19.76 -1.57 14.59
CA ASP A 294 19.30 -2.01 13.27
C ASP A 294 18.21 -3.08 13.50
N HIS A 295 16.94 -2.66 13.47
CA HIS A 295 15.85 -3.57 13.15
C HIS A 295 16.06 -4.06 11.70
N PRO A 296 15.79 -5.34 11.38
CA PRO A 296 15.92 -5.84 10.02
C PRO A 296 14.87 -5.16 9.15
N GLY A 297 15.25 -4.03 8.55
CA GLY A 297 14.37 -3.18 7.75
C GLY A 297 13.87 -3.91 6.51
N ASN A 298 12.59 -3.71 6.21
CA ASN A 298 11.94 -4.12 4.97
C ASN A 298 12.86 -3.77 3.76
N PRO A 299 13.25 -4.74 2.91
CA PRO A 299 14.10 -4.51 1.75
C PRO A 299 13.57 -3.41 0.81
N LEU A 300 12.24 -3.25 0.73
CA LEU A 300 11.59 -2.21 -0.07
C LEU A 300 11.86 -0.80 0.49
N ALA A 301 11.83 -0.63 1.81
CA ALA A 301 12.19 0.62 2.46
C ALA A 301 13.65 1.03 2.16
N ARG A 302 14.57 0.06 2.14
CA ARG A 302 15.97 0.29 1.74
C ARG A 302 16.09 0.67 0.26
N LEU A 303 15.35 0.01 -0.62
CA LEU A 303 15.32 0.34 -2.06
C LEU A 303 14.73 1.73 -2.32
N CYS A 304 13.65 2.12 -1.63
CA CYS A 304 13.05 3.45 -1.70
C CYS A 304 14.02 4.54 -1.19
N ALA A 305 14.67 4.31 -0.04
CA ALA A 305 15.69 5.22 0.49
C ALA A 305 16.92 5.33 -0.44
N LEU A 306 17.28 4.25 -1.15
CA LEU A 306 18.34 4.28 -2.16
C LEU A 306 17.92 5.06 -3.41
N HIS A 307 16.66 4.96 -3.84
CA HIS A 307 16.14 5.70 -4.99
C HIS A 307 16.10 7.21 -4.74
N GLN A 308 15.83 7.64 -3.50
CA GLN A 308 15.86 9.06 -3.12
C GLN A 308 17.27 9.63 -2.95
N ARG A 309 18.30 8.79 -2.73
CA ARG A 309 19.69 9.21 -2.51
C ARG A 309 20.51 9.42 -3.79
N GLN A 310 19.88 9.75 -4.92
CA GLN A 310 20.65 10.19 -6.08
C GLN A 310 21.28 11.55 -5.78
N ARG A 311 22.57 11.54 -5.40
CA ARG A 311 23.38 12.76 -5.27
C ARG A 311 23.37 13.50 -6.61
N PRO A 312 23.42 14.84 -6.62
CA PRO A 312 23.61 15.58 -7.86
C PRO A 312 24.89 15.08 -8.55
N VAL A 313 24.75 14.63 -9.80
CA VAL A 313 25.89 14.40 -10.69
C VAL A 313 26.42 15.77 -11.07
N GLY A 314 27.48 16.21 -10.38
CA GLY A 314 28.09 17.50 -10.65
C GLY A 314 29.04 17.98 -9.55
N GLU A 315 30.16 17.28 -9.39
CA GLU A 315 31.48 17.86 -9.11
C GLU A 315 32.50 16.70 -9.07
N LEU A 316 33.10 16.43 -10.23
CA LEU A 316 34.51 16.02 -10.49
C LEU A 316 34.68 15.68 -11.97
#